data_AF-A0A5N5HMZ3-F1
#
_entry.id   AF-A0A5N5HMZ3-F1
#
_cell.length_a   1.000
_cell.length_b   1.000
_cell.length_c   1.000
_cell.angle_alpha   90.00
_cell.angle_beta   90.00
_cell.angle_gamma   90.00
#
_symmetry.space_group_name_H-M   'P 1'
#
loop_
_entity.id
_entity.type
_entity.pdbx_description
1 polymer ?
#
loop_
_entity_poly.entity_id
_entity_poly.type
_entity_poly.pdbx_seq_one_letter_code
_entity_poly.pdbx_strand_id
1 'polypeptide(L)'
;MITLINKKLISLSLTSVGLHKSPLCNSISLFFYSSSRPKKWKSKPKIAVAEYLISQHQFSPEAALKAASTVAYLKSPAESSSVISFLRESGFSKTHLEDVVKRVPRILIANPDIVLKPKFKVFQDSGFSDSDIVDIVSSDPWILLRSADNQLGPALLVLKNILGSNASVLKVLKLSGGVLKYDLEKTLMSNVEVLQSYGIKSSQIIKYIFHFPRFFVHKPESIVDVIKRVDEMGFDMKSKRFLSAIRIMTSLTVETWERKVKLFKSLGLSEDDISAVFRRVPQVFGVSEKKIEEVIEVLLSTGKYDISKSAWSGNQDLLIIAEVYSFVHFCFFLSFFVRM
;
A
#
# COMPACT_ATOMS: atom_id res chain seq x y z
N MET A 1 5.21 -14.73 28.83
CA MET A 1 4.15 -13.95 28.14
C MET A 1 4.19 -14.17 26.63
N ILE A 2 5.34 -14.01 25.96
CA ILE A 2 5.51 -14.31 24.51
C ILE A 2 5.25 -15.78 24.17
N THR A 3 5.62 -16.74 25.03
CA THR A 3 5.31 -18.17 24.83
C THR A 3 3.80 -18.49 24.89
N LEU A 4 3.03 -17.70 25.65
CA LEU A 4 1.57 -17.79 25.71
C LEU A 4 0.93 -17.16 24.46
N ILE A 5 1.51 -16.05 23.99
CA ILE A 5 1.16 -15.40 22.73
C ILE A 5 1.42 -16.36 21.55
N ASN A 6 2.59 -17.01 21.47
CA ASN A 6 2.92 -18.00 20.43
C ASN A 6 1.97 -19.22 20.42
N LYS A 7 1.55 -19.71 21.59
CA LYS A 7 0.55 -20.80 21.68
C LYS A 7 -0.83 -20.36 21.18
N LYS A 8 -1.26 -19.13 21.46
CA LYS A 8 -2.55 -18.58 20.99
C LYS A 8 -2.53 -18.26 19.49
N LEU A 9 -1.37 -17.89 18.94
CA LEU A 9 -1.17 -17.67 17.51
C LEU A 9 -1.41 -18.94 16.67
N ILE A 10 -1.03 -20.11 17.20
CA ILE A 10 -1.27 -21.41 16.56
C ILE A 10 -2.76 -21.80 16.62
N SER A 11 -3.50 -21.40 17.67
CA SER A 11 -4.92 -21.78 17.82
C SER A 11 -5.86 -21.08 16.84
N LEU A 12 -5.50 -19.88 16.35
CA LEU A 12 -6.33 -19.09 15.44
C LEU A 12 -6.05 -19.38 13.95
N SER A 13 -4.94 -20.03 13.61
CA SER A 13 -4.64 -20.44 12.23
C SER A 13 -5.40 -21.70 11.80
N LEU A 14 -5.97 -22.45 12.75
CA LEU A 14 -6.65 -23.73 12.51
C LEU A 14 -8.15 -23.59 12.19
N THR A 15 -8.74 -22.39 12.21
CA THR A 15 -10.18 -22.19 11.97
C THR A 15 -10.54 -21.65 10.58
N SER A 16 -9.66 -21.70 9.58
CA SER A 16 -9.98 -21.26 8.21
C SER A 16 -9.49 -22.20 7.11
N VAL A 17 -9.91 -23.47 7.15
CA VAL A 17 -9.80 -24.38 6.01
C VAL A 17 -11.18 -24.93 5.66
N GLY A 18 -11.89 -24.20 4.81
CA GLY A 18 -13.14 -24.63 4.17
C GLY A 18 -12.92 -24.74 2.66
N LEU A 19 -12.59 -25.95 2.20
CA LEU A 19 -12.56 -26.36 0.79
C LEU A 19 -13.98 -26.34 0.23
N HIS A 20 -14.23 -25.62 -0.87
CA HIS A 20 -15.42 -25.84 -1.69
C HIS A 20 -15.03 -26.04 -3.16
N LYS A 21 -15.26 -27.28 -3.62
CA LYS A 21 -15.11 -27.75 -5.00
C LYS A 21 -16.29 -27.25 -5.85
N SER A 22 -16.00 -26.91 -7.10
CA SER A 22 -16.96 -26.64 -8.18
C SER A 22 -17.68 -27.90 -8.65
N PRO A 23 -18.96 -27.85 -9.03
CA PRO A 23 -19.56 -28.87 -9.87
C PRO A 23 -19.48 -28.49 -11.35
N LEU A 24 -18.91 -29.41 -12.13
CA LEU A 24 -19.01 -29.51 -13.57
C LEU A 24 -20.48 -29.74 -13.96
N CYS A 25 -20.97 -29.05 -14.99
CA CYS A 25 -22.22 -29.42 -15.65
C CYS A 25 -21.96 -29.58 -17.15
N ASN A 26 -22.08 -30.81 -17.61
CA ASN A 26 -22.04 -31.22 -19.01
C ASN A 26 -23.38 -30.91 -19.66
N SER A 27 -23.36 -30.28 -20.84
CA SER A 27 -24.48 -30.31 -21.78
C SER A 27 -23.93 -30.57 -23.18
N ILE A 28 -24.19 -31.77 -23.68
CA ILE A 28 -23.98 -32.18 -25.06
C ILE A 28 -25.16 -31.63 -25.87
N SER A 29 -24.87 -30.91 -26.96
CA SER A 29 -25.88 -30.57 -27.97
C SER A 29 -25.30 -30.85 -29.35
N LEU A 30 -25.96 -31.77 -30.05
CA LEU A 30 -25.61 -32.26 -31.38
C LEU A 30 -25.93 -31.23 -32.49
N PHE A 31 -25.06 -31.28 -33.49
CA PHE A 31 -24.99 -30.60 -34.78
C PHE A 31 -26.27 -30.02 -35.41
N PHE A 32 -26.13 -28.80 -35.92
CA PHE A 32 -26.55 -28.45 -37.28
C PHE A 32 -25.37 -27.80 -38.02
N TYR A 33 -24.75 -28.54 -38.94
CA TYR A 33 -23.76 -28.02 -39.89
C TYR A 33 -24.48 -27.15 -40.92
N SER A 34 -24.31 -25.83 -40.85
CA SER A 34 -24.60 -24.93 -41.96
C SER A 34 -23.27 -24.43 -42.52
N SER A 35 -22.93 -24.85 -43.73
CA SER A 35 -21.69 -24.53 -44.41
C SER A 35 -21.73 -23.14 -45.04
N SER A 36 -21.76 -22.08 -44.22
CA SER A 36 -21.41 -20.74 -44.69
C SER A 36 -19.89 -20.61 -44.74
N ARG A 37 -19.31 -20.40 -45.93
CA ARG A 37 -17.89 -20.05 -46.09
C ARG A 37 -17.57 -18.85 -45.18
N PRO A 38 -16.56 -18.92 -44.29
CA PRO A 38 -16.21 -17.76 -43.48
C PRO A 38 -15.70 -16.67 -44.43
N LYS A 39 -16.40 -15.54 -44.49
CA LYS A 39 -15.85 -14.31 -45.06
C LYS A 39 -14.53 -14.07 -44.33
N LYS A 40 -13.40 -14.07 -45.05
CA LYS A 40 -12.10 -13.64 -44.51
C LYS A 40 -12.26 -12.20 -44.04
N TRP A 41 -12.52 -12.02 -42.75
CA TRP A 41 -12.38 -10.71 -42.12
C TRP A 41 -10.90 -10.36 -42.26
N LYS A 42 -10.59 -9.31 -43.05
CA LYS A 42 -9.26 -8.69 -43.00
C LYS A 42 -9.06 -8.26 -41.55
N SER A 43 -8.23 -8.98 -40.79
CA SER A 43 -7.87 -8.56 -39.45
C SER A 43 -7.22 -7.18 -39.57
N LYS A 44 -7.72 -6.20 -38.80
CA LYS A 44 -7.07 -4.89 -38.73
C LYS A 44 -5.61 -5.10 -38.33
N PRO A 45 -4.64 -4.37 -38.95
CA PRO A 45 -3.24 -4.49 -38.59
C PRO A 45 -3.07 -4.18 -37.09
N LYS A 46 -2.47 -5.12 -36.36
CA LYS A 46 -2.17 -4.96 -34.94
C LYS A 46 -0.93 -4.07 -34.82
N ILE A 47 -1.10 -2.89 -34.24
CA ILE A 47 0.01 -1.93 -34.09
C ILE A 47 0.71 -2.18 -32.76
N ALA A 48 2.02 -2.36 -32.81
CA ALA A 48 2.83 -2.61 -31.63
C ALA A 48 2.83 -1.38 -30.71
N VAL A 49 2.52 -1.57 -29.42
CA VAL A 49 2.43 -0.47 -28.45
C VAL A 49 3.76 0.27 -28.29
N ALA A 50 4.88 -0.46 -28.27
CA ALA A 50 6.19 0.16 -28.08
C ALA A 50 6.52 1.14 -29.22
N GLU A 51 6.36 0.70 -30.47
CA GLU A 51 6.62 1.52 -31.65
C GLU A 51 5.66 2.72 -31.73
N TYR A 52 4.38 2.51 -31.40
CA TYR A 52 3.39 3.59 -31.33
C TYR A 52 3.78 4.67 -30.31
N LEU A 53 4.14 4.28 -29.08
CA LEU A 53 4.48 5.23 -28.02
C LEU A 53 5.78 6.00 -28.34
N ILE A 54 6.78 5.33 -28.92
CA ILE A 54 8.05 5.96 -29.30
C ILE A 54 7.87 6.90 -30.48
N SER A 55 7.24 6.44 -31.57
CA SER A 55 7.14 7.22 -32.80
C SER A 55 6.14 8.36 -32.73
N GLN A 56 4.96 8.14 -32.15
CA GLN A 56 3.85 9.11 -32.17
C GLN A 56 3.85 10.04 -30.97
N HIS A 57 4.27 9.55 -29.80
CA HIS A 57 4.21 10.30 -28.54
C HIS A 57 5.59 10.62 -27.96
N GLN A 58 6.66 10.22 -28.65
CA GLN A 58 8.07 10.42 -28.28
C GLN A 58 8.41 9.87 -26.89
N PHE A 59 7.73 8.83 -26.42
CA PHE A 59 8.03 8.24 -25.11
C PHE A 59 9.42 7.63 -25.08
N SER A 60 10.04 7.59 -23.89
CA SER A 60 11.27 6.83 -23.69
C SER A 60 11.10 5.35 -24.10
N PRO A 61 12.11 4.73 -24.72
CA PRO A 61 12.07 3.31 -25.07
C PRO A 61 11.79 2.41 -23.87
N GLU A 62 12.31 2.76 -22.69
CA GLU A 62 12.08 2.02 -21.45
C GLU A 62 10.59 2.01 -21.06
N ALA A 63 9.95 3.18 -20.98
CA ALA A 63 8.53 3.28 -20.65
C ALA A 63 7.66 2.56 -21.68
N ALA A 64 7.99 2.71 -22.97
CA ALA A 64 7.27 2.09 -24.08
C ALA A 64 7.35 0.55 -24.04
N LEU A 65 8.55 -0.02 -23.83
CA LEU A 65 8.75 -1.46 -23.72
C LEU A 65 8.06 -2.04 -22.48
N LYS A 66 8.13 -1.33 -21.35
CA LYS A 66 7.44 -1.74 -20.12
C LYS A 66 5.92 -1.76 -20.30
N ALA A 67 5.37 -0.77 -21.02
CA ALA A 67 3.95 -0.76 -21.34
C ALA A 67 3.57 -1.92 -22.28
N ALA A 68 4.40 -2.16 -23.31
CA ALA A 68 4.20 -3.22 -24.28
C ALA A 68 4.26 -4.64 -23.67
N SER A 69 4.97 -4.82 -22.56
CA SER A 69 4.98 -6.12 -21.84
C SER A 69 3.61 -6.50 -21.25
N THR A 70 2.72 -5.53 -21.07
CA THR A 70 1.34 -5.75 -20.56
C THR A 70 0.30 -5.67 -21.66
N VAL A 71 0.48 -4.76 -22.62
CA VAL A 71 -0.40 -4.59 -23.78
C VAL A 71 0.48 -4.58 -25.03
N ALA A 72 0.63 -5.72 -25.68
CA ALA A 72 1.54 -5.84 -26.83
C ALA A 72 1.06 -5.06 -28.06
N TYR A 73 -0.26 -5.03 -28.29
CA TYR A 73 -0.85 -4.46 -29.50
C TYR A 73 -2.08 -3.60 -29.21
N LEU A 74 -2.21 -2.51 -29.97
CA LEU A 74 -3.40 -1.67 -29.97
C LEU A 74 -4.47 -2.21 -30.93
N LYS A 75 -5.74 -2.01 -30.56
CA LYS A 75 -6.89 -2.25 -31.44
C LYS A 75 -7.12 -1.08 -32.40
N SER A 76 -6.89 0.14 -31.93
CA SER A 76 -7.08 1.39 -32.67
C SER A 76 -6.11 2.46 -32.14
N PRO A 77 -5.17 2.96 -32.97
CA PRO A 77 -4.30 4.07 -32.57
C PRO A 77 -5.04 5.37 -32.28
N ALA A 78 -6.17 5.60 -32.96
CA ALA A 78 -6.98 6.79 -32.78
C ALA A 78 -7.60 6.83 -31.37
N GLU A 79 -8.10 5.69 -30.87
CA GLU A 79 -8.63 5.58 -29.51
C GLU A 79 -7.53 5.80 -28.47
N SER A 80 -6.37 5.17 -28.65
CA SER A 80 -5.22 5.39 -27.77
C SER A 80 -4.69 6.82 -27.80
N SER A 81 -4.75 7.47 -28.97
CA SER A 81 -4.34 8.87 -29.12
C SER A 81 -5.33 9.81 -28.42
N SER A 82 -6.62 9.48 -28.45
CA SER A 82 -7.66 10.21 -27.72
C SER A 82 -7.42 10.13 -26.21
N VAL A 83 -7.06 8.96 -25.67
CA VAL A 83 -6.70 8.81 -24.25
C VAL A 83 -5.51 9.69 -23.86
N ILE A 84 -4.42 9.65 -24.64
CA ILE A 84 -3.22 10.44 -24.35
C ILE A 84 -3.51 11.94 -24.49
N SER A 85 -4.29 12.34 -25.49
CA SER A 85 -4.67 13.74 -25.70
C SER A 85 -5.54 14.26 -24.56
N PHE A 86 -6.55 13.49 -24.13
CA PHE A 86 -7.37 13.84 -22.97
C PHE A 86 -6.53 14.05 -21.70
N LEU A 87 -5.59 13.14 -21.40
CA LEU A 87 -4.72 13.30 -20.24
C LEU A 87 -3.83 14.55 -20.38
N ARG A 88 -3.28 14.82 -21.57
CA ARG A 88 -2.49 16.03 -21.82
C ARG A 88 -3.31 17.31 -21.64
N GLU A 89 -4.52 17.35 -22.19
CA GLU A 89 -5.48 18.44 -22.04
C GLU A 89 -5.90 18.65 -20.58
N SER A 90 -5.92 17.57 -19.78
CA SER A 90 -6.15 17.62 -18.33
C SER A 90 -4.93 18.05 -17.52
N GLY A 91 -3.84 18.50 -18.17
CA GLY A 91 -2.65 19.05 -17.51
C GLY A 91 -1.51 18.07 -17.27
N PHE A 92 -1.56 16.83 -17.78
CA PHE A 92 -0.46 15.87 -17.62
C PHE A 92 0.72 16.24 -18.53
N SER A 93 1.90 16.39 -17.92
CA SER A 93 3.16 16.53 -18.66
C SER A 93 3.53 15.22 -19.35
N LYS A 94 4.50 15.27 -20.27
CA LYS A 94 5.04 14.08 -20.93
C LYS A 94 5.57 13.05 -19.92
N THR A 95 6.27 13.50 -18.87
CA THR A 95 6.82 12.62 -17.84
C THR A 95 5.72 11.96 -17.01
N HIS A 96 4.66 12.70 -16.68
CA HIS A 96 3.48 12.12 -16.01
C HIS A 96 2.82 11.05 -16.90
N LEU A 97 2.63 11.33 -18.20
CA LEU A 97 2.06 10.39 -19.15
C LEU A 97 2.90 9.12 -19.28
N GLU A 98 4.23 9.25 -19.38
CA GLU A 98 5.14 8.11 -19.41
C GLU A 98 5.00 7.24 -18.15
N ASP A 99 4.97 7.83 -16.95
CA ASP A 99 4.83 7.05 -15.71
C ASP A 99 3.46 6.36 -15.61
N VAL A 100 2.38 7.09 -15.92
CA VAL A 100 1.00 6.58 -15.90
C VAL A 100 0.86 5.41 -16.87
N VAL A 101 1.31 5.55 -18.12
CA VAL A 101 1.22 4.50 -19.15
C VAL A 101 2.12 3.32 -18.81
N LYS A 102 3.33 3.56 -18.29
CA LYS A 102 4.25 2.51 -17.83
C LYS A 102 3.63 1.66 -16.71
N ARG A 103 2.92 2.29 -15.76
CA ARG A 103 2.31 1.61 -14.61
C ARG A 103 0.96 0.99 -14.94
N VAL A 104 0.15 1.64 -15.78
CA VAL A 104 -1.20 1.18 -16.13
C VAL A 104 -1.41 1.19 -17.65
N PRO A 105 -0.73 0.31 -18.41
CA PRO A 105 -0.78 0.34 -19.89
C PRO A 105 -2.19 0.10 -20.45
N ARG A 106 -3.05 -0.56 -19.69
CA ARG A 106 -4.43 -0.88 -20.06
C ARG A 106 -5.31 0.35 -20.31
N ILE A 107 -4.94 1.52 -19.81
CA ILE A 107 -5.71 2.75 -20.10
C ILE A 107 -5.63 3.11 -21.58
N LEU A 108 -4.57 2.71 -22.30
CA LEU A 108 -4.40 3.03 -23.73
C LEU A 108 -5.48 2.40 -24.61
N ILE A 109 -6.14 1.35 -24.15
CA ILE A 109 -7.20 0.67 -24.89
C ILE A 109 -8.60 0.98 -24.32
N ALA A 110 -8.69 1.94 -23.39
CA ALA A 110 -9.95 2.38 -22.83
C ALA A 110 -10.59 3.46 -23.73
N ASN A 111 -11.92 3.54 -23.69
CA ASN A 111 -12.62 4.70 -24.23
C ASN A 111 -12.55 5.83 -23.17
N PRO A 112 -11.93 6.99 -23.48
CA PRO A 112 -11.76 8.05 -22.50
C PRO A 112 -13.08 8.65 -22.03
N ASP A 113 -14.10 8.75 -22.90
CA ASP A 113 -15.41 9.32 -22.56
C ASP A 113 -16.19 8.45 -21.58
N ILE A 114 -16.03 7.13 -21.68
CA ILE A 114 -16.74 6.17 -20.83
C ILE A 114 -15.94 5.85 -19.56
N VAL A 115 -14.61 5.82 -19.65
CA VAL A 115 -13.76 5.30 -18.56
C VAL A 115 -13.09 6.43 -17.78
N LEU A 116 -12.43 7.37 -18.45
CA LEU A 116 -11.55 8.35 -17.78
C LEU A 116 -12.31 9.61 -17.36
N LYS A 117 -13.07 10.22 -18.28
CA LYS A 117 -13.81 11.45 -18.02
C LYS A 117 -14.74 11.35 -16.79
N PRO A 118 -15.51 10.27 -16.58
CA PRO A 118 -16.33 10.15 -15.38
C PRO A 118 -15.52 10.15 -14.08
N LYS A 119 -14.31 9.57 -14.08
CA LYS A 119 -13.45 9.54 -12.88
C LYS A 119 -12.90 10.92 -12.55
N PHE A 120 -12.48 11.66 -13.58
CA PHE A 120 -12.02 13.04 -13.43
C PHE A 120 -13.17 13.92 -12.93
N LYS A 121 -14.36 13.76 -13.51
CA LYS A 121 -15.57 14.45 -13.07
C LYS A 121 -15.88 14.18 -11.59
N VAL A 122 -15.75 12.94 -11.10
CA VAL A 122 -15.93 12.64 -9.67
C VAL A 122 -14.96 13.43 -8.77
N PHE A 123 -13.70 13.57 -9.16
CA PHE A 123 -12.76 14.42 -8.41
C PHE A 123 -13.13 15.91 -8.49
N GLN A 124 -13.49 16.41 -9.67
CA GLN A 124 -13.90 17.80 -9.88
C GLN A 124 -15.17 18.14 -9.07
N ASP A 125 -16.18 17.28 -9.13
CA ASP A 125 -17.43 17.40 -8.38
C ASP A 125 -17.20 17.30 -6.86
N SER A 126 -16.10 16.64 -6.44
CA SER A 126 -15.63 16.63 -5.04
C SER A 126 -14.81 17.87 -4.64
N GLY A 127 -14.60 18.81 -5.56
CA GLY A 127 -13.91 20.08 -5.35
C GLY A 127 -12.39 20.00 -5.44
N PHE A 128 -11.85 19.10 -6.26
CA PHE A 128 -10.42 19.08 -6.63
C PHE A 128 -10.21 19.81 -7.96
N SER A 129 -9.13 20.59 -8.05
CA SER A 129 -8.70 21.23 -9.31
C SER A 129 -8.04 20.24 -10.27
N ASP A 130 -7.89 20.61 -11.54
CA ASP A 130 -7.22 19.75 -12.52
C ASP A 130 -5.77 19.43 -12.11
N SER A 131 -5.04 20.38 -11.54
CA SER A 131 -3.70 20.15 -10.99
C SER A 131 -3.70 19.18 -9.81
N ASP A 132 -4.71 19.24 -8.93
CA ASP A 132 -4.84 18.28 -7.84
C ASP A 132 -5.06 16.86 -8.39
N ILE A 133 -5.86 16.73 -9.46
CA ILE A 133 -6.12 15.44 -10.09
C ILE A 133 -4.85 14.88 -10.74
N VAL A 134 -4.05 15.73 -11.40
CA VAL A 134 -2.73 15.34 -11.93
C VAL A 134 -1.85 14.80 -10.80
N ASP A 135 -1.77 15.50 -9.67
CA ASP A 135 -0.98 15.08 -8.51
C ASP A 135 -1.46 13.73 -7.93
N ILE A 136 -2.77 13.57 -7.76
CA ILE A 136 -3.38 12.35 -7.21
C ILE A 136 -3.13 11.15 -8.13
N VAL A 137 -3.42 11.31 -9.42
CA VAL A 137 -3.28 10.23 -10.41
C VAL A 137 -1.82 9.87 -10.64
N SER A 138 -0.91 10.85 -10.70
CA SER A 138 0.52 10.60 -10.85
C SER A 138 1.08 9.81 -9.65
N SER A 139 0.56 10.09 -8.44
CA SER A 139 0.93 9.36 -7.23
C SER A 139 0.53 7.87 -7.31
N ASP A 140 -0.71 7.57 -7.70
CA ASP A 140 -1.19 6.19 -7.89
C ASP A 140 -2.12 6.02 -9.10
N PRO A 141 -1.60 5.79 -10.32
CA PRO A 141 -2.40 5.73 -11.54
C PRO A 141 -3.40 4.56 -11.57
N TRP A 142 -3.22 3.54 -10.71
CA TRP A 142 -4.11 2.39 -10.64
C TRP A 142 -5.52 2.73 -10.14
N ILE A 143 -5.73 3.92 -9.55
CA ILE A 143 -7.06 4.42 -9.21
C ILE A 143 -7.92 4.63 -10.47
N LEU A 144 -7.30 4.84 -11.64
CA LEU A 144 -8.01 4.96 -12.92
C LEU A 144 -8.67 3.65 -13.37
N LEU A 145 -8.38 2.52 -12.71
CA LEU A 145 -9.06 1.25 -12.96
C LEU A 145 -10.28 1.02 -12.07
N ARG A 146 -10.61 1.96 -11.17
CA ARG A 146 -11.73 1.82 -10.23
C ARG A 146 -13.02 2.40 -10.80
N SER A 147 -14.16 1.98 -10.24
CA SER A 147 -15.45 2.58 -10.59
C SER A 147 -15.48 4.04 -10.14
N ALA A 148 -16.00 4.94 -10.97
CA ALA A 148 -16.14 6.34 -10.61
C ALA A 148 -17.14 6.48 -9.43
N ASP A 149 -18.36 5.99 -9.62
CA ASP A 149 -19.46 6.22 -8.68
C ASP A 149 -19.49 5.20 -7.54
N ASN A 150 -19.14 3.94 -7.80
CA ASN A 150 -19.24 2.89 -6.79
C ASN A 150 -17.98 2.78 -5.90
N GLN A 151 -16.91 3.50 -6.22
CA GLN A 151 -15.65 3.41 -5.48
C GLN A 151 -15.06 4.79 -5.17
N LEU A 152 -14.71 5.57 -6.19
CA LEU A 152 -13.98 6.83 -5.98
C LEU A 152 -14.85 7.85 -5.22
N GLY A 153 -16.08 8.08 -5.65
CA GLY A 153 -16.99 9.03 -4.99
C GLY A 153 -17.20 8.73 -3.50
N PRO A 154 -17.69 7.54 -3.13
CA PRO A 154 -17.88 7.15 -1.72
C PRO A 154 -16.58 7.26 -0.90
N ALA A 155 -15.44 6.83 -1.45
CA ALA A 155 -14.16 6.93 -0.77
C ALA A 155 -13.75 8.39 -0.49
N LEU A 156 -13.97 9.30 -1.46
CA LEU A 156 -13.69 10.72 -1.28
C LEU A 156 -14.59 11.36 -0.21
N LEU A 157 -15.88 10.98 -0.16
CA LEU A 157 -16.81 11.43 0.88
C LEU A 157 -16.35 10.97 2.27
N VAL A 158 -15.97 9.71 2.43
CA VAL A 158 -15.46 9.18 3.71
C VAL A 158 -14.19 9.94 4.15
N LEU A 159 -13.23 10.13 3.24
CA LEU A 159 -12.02 10.88 3.55
C LEU A 159 -12.34 12.33 3.93
N LYS A 160 -13.27 12.98 3.23
CA LYS A 160 -13.69 14.34 3.55
C LYS A 160 -14.36 14.44 4.91
N ASN A 161 -15.22 13.49 5.27
CA ASN A 161 -15.89 13.44 6.57
C ASN A 161 -14.88 13.30 7.72
N ILE A 162 -13.84 12.47 7.55
CA ILE A 162 -12.86 12.20 8.60
C ILE A 162 -11.80 13.32 8.69
N LEU A 163 -11.39 13.89 7.57
CA LEU A 163 -10.29 14.86 7.50
C LEU A 163 -10.76 16.32 7.49
N GLY A 164 -12.05 16.57 7.27
CA GLY A 164 -12.69 17.88 7.35
C GLY A 164 -12.43 18.85 6.19
N SER A 165 -11.43 18.62 5.32
CA SER A 165 -11.07 19.55 4.24
C SER A 165 -10.51 18.87 3.00
N ASN A 166 -10.72 19.46 1.80
CA ASN A 166 -10.18 18.91 0.55
C ASN A 166 -8.65 18.96 0.53
N ALA A 167 -8.06 20.01 1.11
CA ALA A 167 -6.61 20.13 1.28
C ALA A 167 -6.03 18.94 2.09
N SER A 168 -6.74 18.50 3.14
CA SER A 168 -6.31 17.34 3.92
C SER A 168 -6.49 16.03 3.17
N VAL A 169 -7.60 15.88 2.43
CA VAL A 169 -7.81 14.71 1.56
C VAL A 169 -6.71 14.62 0.50
N LEU A 170 -6.42 15.73 -0.20
CA LEU A 170 -5.36 15.83 -1.20
C LEU A 170 -4.01 15.39 -0.62
N LYS A 171 -3.66 15.88 0.57
CA LYS A 171 -2.42 15.49 1.26
C LYS A 171 -2.32 13.97 1.46
N VAL A 172 -3.41 13.33 1.87
CA VAL A 172 -3.46 11.86 2.03
C VAL A 172 -3.36 11.13 0.68
N LEU A 173 -4.02 11.64 -0.36
CA LEU A 173 -4.01 11.00 -1.68
C LEU A 173 -2.68 11.15 -2.42
N LYS A 174 -1.95 12.27 -2.24
CA LYS A 174 -0.57 12.42 -2.72
C LYS A 174 0.38 11.43 -2.01
N LEU A 175 0.16 11.21 -0.72
CA LEU A 175 0.93 10.24 0.05
C LEU A 175 0.60 8.78 -0.31
N SER A 176 -0.69 8.50 -0.53
CA SER A 176 -1.17 7.14 -0.79
C SER A 176 -2.53 7.12 -1.48
N GLY A 177 -2.56 7.41 -2.78
CA GLY A 177 -3.78 7.29 -3.60
C GLY A 177 -4.38 5.89 -3.59
N GLY A 178 -3.58 4.86 -3.29
CA GLY A 178 -4.00 3.48 -3.19
C GLY A 178 -5.08 3.20 -2.15
N VAL A 179 -5.31 4.08 -1.18
CA VAL A 179 -6.45 3.95 -0.25
C VAL A 179 -7.79 3.96 -0.99
N LEU A 180 -7.90 4.65 -2.14
CA LEU A 180 -9.12 4.69 -2.95
C LEU A 180 -9.46 3.35 -3.62
N LYS A 181 -8.58 2.34 -3.51
CA LYS A 181 -8.85 0.98 -4.00
C LYS A 181 -9.72 0.17 -3.04
N TYR A 182 -9.91 0.65 -1.81
CA TYR A 182 -10.62 -0.03 -0.73
C TYR A 182 -11.97 0.62 -0.47
N ASP A 183 -12.90 -0.18 0.05
CA ASP A 183 -14.15 0.30 0.63
C ASP A 183 -13.80 1.03 1.94
N LEU A 184 -13.70 2.37 1.88
CA LEU A 184 -13.23 3.17 3.01
C LEU A 184 -14.24 3.26 4.14
N GLU A 185 -15.53 3.01 3.86
CA GLU A 185 -16.56 2.94 4.89
C GLU A 185 -16.33 1.70 5.77
N LYS A 186 -16.15 0.53 5.14
CA LYS A 186 -15.91 -0.74 5.86
C LYS A 186 -14.49 -0.93 6.38
N THR A 187 -13.57 -0.06 6.01
CA THR A 187 -12.17 -0.16 6.43
C THR A 187 -11.74 1.07 7.23
N LEU A 188 -11.39 2.17 6.57
CA LEU A 188 -10.84 3.36 7.20
C LEU A 188 -11.79 3.93 8.26
N MET A 189 -13.07 4.13 7.95
CA MET A 189 -14.05 4.65 8.90
C MET A 189 -14.27 3.68 10.07
N SER A 190 -14.54 2.40 9.80
CA SER A 190 -14.65 1.38 10.85
C SER A 190 -13.42 1.30 11.75
N ASN A 191 -12.20 1.40 11.19
CA ASN A 191 -10.96 1.38 11.97
C ASN A 191 -10.78 2.66 12.80
N VAL A 192 -11.22 3.82 12.31
CA VAL A 192 -11.26 5.05 13.10
C VAL A 192 -12.20 4.89 14.30
N GLU A 193 -13.41 4.36 14.08
CA GLU A 193 -14.40 4.11 15.13
C GLU A 193 -13.91 3.11 16.18
N VAL A 194 -13.29 2.00 15.74
CA VAL A 194 -12.66 1.02 16.63
C VAL A 194 -11.59 1.71 17.49
N LEU A 195 -10.66 2.47 16.88
CA LEU A 195 -9.61 3.14 17.66
C LEU A 195 -10.20 4.16 18.65
N GLN A 196 -11.28 4.85 18.29
CA GLN A 196 -12.01 5.75 19.19
C GLN A 196 -12.67 5.00 20.35
N SER A 197 -13.25 3.81 20.11
CA SER A 197 -13.85 2.99 21.18
C SER A 197 -12.82 2.51 22.21
N TYR A 198 -11.54 2.41 21.82
CA TYR A 198 -10.41 2.17 22.72
C TYR A 198 -9.82 3.46 23.35
N GLY A 199 -10.52 4.59 23.23
CA GLY A 199 -10.18 5.85 23.88
C GLY A 199 -9.13 6.70 23.16
N ILE A 200 -8.78 6.38 21.90
CA ILE A 200 -7.83 7.16 21.12
C ILE A 200 -8.53 8.39 20.53
N LYS A 201 -7.99 9.58 20.81
CA LYS A 201 -8.57 10.85 20.34
C LYS A 201 -8.53 10.97 18.82
N SER A 202 -9.59 11.53 18.22
CA SER A 202 -9.69 11.78 16.77
C SER A 202 -8.50 12.57 16.23
N SER A 203 -8.02 13.59 16.95
CA SER A 203 -6.85 14.39 16.54
C SER A 203 -5.57 13.57 16.43
N GLN A 204 -5.39 12.56 17.31
CA GLN A 204 -4.26 11.64 17.25
C GLN A 204 -4.40 10.68 16.06
N ILE A 205 -5.61 10.18 15.81
CA ILE A 205 -5.92 9.30 14.67
C ILE A 205 -5.67 10.03 13.35
N ILE A 206 -6.22 11.23 13.17
CA ILE A 206 -6.04 12.07 11.98
C ILE A 206 -4.56 12.35 11.74
N LYS A 207 -3.80 12.73 12.80
CA LYS A 207 -2.35 12.89 12.68
C LYS A 207 -1.70 11.62 12.15
N TYR A 208 -2.13 10.45 12.59
CA TYR A 208 -1.58 9.17 12.14
C TYR A 208 -1.97 8.81 10.70
N ILE A 209 -3.19 9.14 10.25
CA ILE A 209 -3.63 8.98 8.85
C ILE A 209 -2.70 9.75 7.90
N PHE A 210 -2.25 10.95 8.28
CA PHE A 210 -1.31 11.74 7.47
C PHE A 210 0.09 11.14 7.34
N HIS A 211 0.45 10.13 8.12
CA HIS A 211 1.77 9.48 8.04
C HIS A 211 1.66 8.04 7.51
N PHE A 212 0.57 7.35 7.85
CA PHE A 212 0.39 5.93 7.56
C PHE A 212 -1.04 5.62 7.08
N PRO A 213 -1.51 6.21 5.97
CA PRO A 213 -2.90 6.04 5.53
C PRO A 213 -3.26 4.58 5.20
N ARG A 214 -2.29 3.79 4.70
CA ARG A 214 -2.48 2.35 4.42
C ARG A 214 -2.75 1.49 5.66
N PHE A 215 -2.35 1.96 6.85
CA PHE A 215 -2.66 1.25 8.10
C PHE A 215 -4.19 1.19 8.34
N PHE A 216 -4.93 2.19 7.88
CA PHE A 216 -6.37 2.25 8.15
C PHE A 216 -7.22 1.45 7.16
N VAL A 217 -6.64 0.86 6.11
CA VAL A 217 -7.39 0.05 5.13
C VAL A 217 -7.26 -1.47 5.36
N HIS A 218 -6.69 -1.87 6.50
CA HIS A 218 -6.75 -3.26 6.96
C HIS A 218 -8.18 -3.63 7.39
N LYS A 219 -8.48 -4.93 7.43
CA LYS A 219 -9.76 -5.45 7.91
C LYS A 219 -9.96 -5.06 9.39
N PRO A 220 -11.15 -4.57 9.80
CA PRO A 220 -11.41 -4.19 11.18
C PRO A 220 -11.15 -5.28 12.21
N GLU A 221 -11.48 -6.53 11.89
CA GLU A 221 -11.24 -7.68 12.78
C GLU A 221 -9.74 -7.87 13.05
N SER A 222 -8.91 -7.66 12.03
CA SER A 222 -7.45 -7.72 12.18
C SER A 222 -6.91 -6.60 13.06
N ILE A 223 -7.51 -5.41 13.02
CA ILE A 223 -7.11 -4.30 13.89
C ILE A 223 -7.47 -4.61 15.35
N VAL A 224 -8.67 -5.14 15.59
CA VAL A 224 -9.11 -5.55 16.94
C VAL A 224 -8.21 -6.62 17.54
N ASP A 225 -7.85 -7.64 16.76
CA ASP A 225 -6.96 -8.72 17.23
C ASP A 225 -5.56 -8.19 17.57
N VAL A 226 -5.05 -7.26 16.78
CA VAL A 226 -3.77 -6.61 17.07
C VAL A 226 -3.84 -5.72 18.30
N ILE A 227 -4.92 -4.94 18.47
CA ILE A 227 -5.13 -4.11 19.67
C ILE A 227 -5.08 -4.97 20.93
N LYS A 228 -5.82 -6.09 20.95
CA LYS A 228 -5.80 -7.04 22.08
C LYS A 228 -4.39 -7.56 22.36
N ARG A 229 -3.63 -7.92 21.31
CA ARG A 229 -2.26 -8.40 21.46
C ARG A 229 -1.32 -7.34 22.01
N VAL A 230 -1.44 -6.10 21.55
CA VAL A 230 -0.62 -4.98 22.03
C VAL A 230 -0.97 -4.63 23.48
N ASP A 231 -2.25 -4.74 23.86
CA ASP A 231 -2.70 -4.61 25.24
C ASP A 231 -2.13 -5.71 26.15
N GLU A 232 -2.17 -6.97 25.72
CA GLU A 232 -1.54 -8.10 26.42
C GLU A 232 -0.02 -7.92 26.61
N MET A 233 0.63 -7.12 25.75
CA MET A 233 2.06 -6.75 25.87
C MET A 233 2.33 -5.63 26.88
N GLY A 234 1.29 -5.10 27.55
CA GLY A 234 1.40 -4.11 28.60
C GLY A 234 1.68 -2.69 28.10
N PHE A 235 1.17 -2.32 26.94
CA PHE A 235 1.18 -0.94 26.48
C PHE A 235 0.08 -0.12 27.14
N ASP A 236 0.40 1.10 27.54
CA ASP A 236 -0.62 2.10 27.85
C ASP A 236 -1.32 2.56 26.56
N MET A 237 -2.62 2.30 26.44
CA MET A 237 -3.45 2.69 25.29
C MET A 237 -3.46 4.21 25.02
N LYS A 238 -3.22 5.03 26.05
CA LYS A 238 -3.16 6.49 25.94
C LYS A 238 -1.81 6.99 25.43
N SER A 239 -0.80 6.13 25.41
CA SER A 239 0.53 6.48 24.92
C SER A 239 0.55 6.66 23.40
N LYS A 240 1.30 7.66 22.91
CA LYS A 240 1.57 7.83 21.48
C LYS A 240 2.24 6.60 20.84
N ARG A 241 2.90 5.77 21.66
CA ARG A 241 3.55 4.53 21.21
C ARG A 241 2.55 3.41 20.90
N PHE A 242 1.33 3.48 21.43
CA PHE A 242 0.30 2.46 21.22
C PHE A 242 -0.06 2.32 19.74
N LEU A 243 -0.40 3.42 19.05
CA LEU A 243 -0.65 3.39 17.60
C LEU A 243 0.57 2.90 16.80
N SER A 244 1.78 3.24 17.26
CA SER A 244 3.02 2.76 16.66
C SER A 244 3.15 1.24 16.78
N ALA A 245 2.85 0.68 17.95
CA ALA A 245 2.89 -0.76 18.18
C ALA A 245 1.84 -1.49 17.35
N ILE A 246 0.59 -1.00 17.34
CA ILE A 246 -0.49 -1.58 16.53
C ILE A 246 -0.06 -1.59 15.05
N ARG A 247 0.41 -0.45 14.51
CA ARG A 247 0.85 -0.36 13.13
C ARG A 247 1.95 -1.38 12.80
N ILE A 248 2.96 -1.52 13.68
CA ILE A 248 4.03 -2.49 13.48
C ILE A 248 3.46 -3.91 13.49
N MET A 249 2.66 -4.27 14.48
CA MET A 249 2.06 -5.59 14.58
C MET A 249 1.13 -5.92 13.41
N THR A 250 0.40 -4.96 12.85
CA THR A 250 -0.42 -5.18 11.63
C THR A 250 0.42 -5.46 10.38
N SER A 251 1.67 -5.02 10.36
CA SER A 251 2.57 -5.23 9.21
C SER A 251 3.39 -6.52 9.28
N LEU A 252 3.40 -7.19 10.44
CA LEU A 252 4.22 -8.38 10.68
C LEU A 252 3.34 -9.63 10.70
N THR A 253 3.77 -10.66 9.97
CA THR A 253 3.23 -12.00 10.16
C THR A 253 3.77 -12.58 11.46
N VAL A 254 3.15 -13.66 11.94
CA VAL A 254 3.60 -14.39 13.13
C VAL A 254 5.04 -14.87 12.95
N GLU A 255 5.32 -15.47 11.80
CA GLU A 255 6.65 -16.01 11.48
C GLU A 255 7.69 -14.89 11.44
N THR A 256 7.33 -13.73 10.90
CA THR A 256 8.23 -12.58 10.83
C THR A 256 8.52 -12.02 12.23
N TRP A 257 7.52 -11.97 13.11
CA TRP A 257 7.71 -11.59 14.50
C TRP A 257 8.66 -12.58 15.22
N GLU A 258 8.43 -13.88 15.08
CA GLU A 258 9.26 -14.91 15.73
C GLU A 258 10.71 -14.88 15.24
N ARG A 259 10.94 -14.69 13.94
CA ARG A 259 12.30 -14.51 13.41
C ARG A 259 12.99 -13.30 14.02
N LYS A 260 12.29 -12.17 14.18
CA LYS A 260 12.84 -10.97 14.83
C LYS A 260 13.17 -11.21 16.30
N VAL A 261 12.28 -11.87 17.04
CA VAL A 261 12.55 -12.25 18.43
C VAL A 261 13.79 -13.14 18.50
N LYS A 262 13.92 -14.13 17.61
CA LYS A 262 15.10 -15.01 17.53
C LYS A 262 16.38 -14.24 17.22
N LEU A 263 16.33 -13.27 16.30
CA LEU A 263 17.46 -12.39 15.99
C LEU A 263 17.90 -11.61 17.25
N PHE A 264 16.97 -10.94 17.93
CA PHE A 264 17.32 -10.21 19.16
C PHE A 264 17.87 -11.12 20.27
N LYS A 265 17.36 -12.35 20.40
CA LYS A 265 17.94 -13.34 21.32
C LYS A 265 19.35 -13.75 20.95
N SER A 266 19.65 -13.95 19.67
CA SER A 266 21.03 -14.23 19.22
C SER A 266 21.99 -13.07 19.46
N LEU A 267 21.45 -11.86 19.65
CA LEU A 267 22.19 -10.66 20.03
C LEU A 267 22.28 -10.48 21.56
N GLY A 268 21.88 -11.49 22.34
CA GLY A 268 22.00 -11.50 23.80
C GLY A 268 20.84 -10.87 24.57
N LEU A 269 19.76 -10.42 23.90
CA LEU A 269 18.60 -9.85 24.59
C LEU A 269 17.73 -10.97 25.21
N SER A 270 17.34 -10.79 26.47
CA SER A 270 16.31 -11.62 27.10
C SER A 270 14.92 -11.31 26.54
N GLU A 271 13.95 -12.18 26.82
CA GLU A 271 12.54 -11.94 26.42
C GLU A 271 11.98 -10.64 27.04
N ASP A 272 12.39 -10.33 28.27
CA ASP A 272 11.97 -9.12 28.96
C ASP A 272 12.60 -7.87 28.34
N ASP A 273 13.85 -7.95 27.91
CA ASP A 273 14.53 -6.88 27.16
C ASP A 273 13.81 -6.63 25.84
N ILE A 274 13.52 -7.67 25.06
CA ILE A 274 12.81 -7.58 23.78
C ILE A 274 11.45 -6.90 23.96
N SER A 275 10.70 -7.30 25.00
CA SER A 275 9.43 -6.68 25.36
C SER A 275 9.59 -5.20 25.75
N ALA A 276 10.64 -4.86 26.51
CA ALA A 276 10.96 -3.48 26.86
C ALA A 276 11.35 -2.64 25.62
N VAL A 277 12.17 -3.18 24.72
CA VAL A 277 12.52 -2.55 23.44
C VAL A 277 11.28 -2.27 22.63
N PHE A 278 10.41 -3.27 22.44
CA PHE A 278 9.19 -3.10 21.67
C PHE A 278 8.28 -2.04 22.29
N ARG A 279 8.11 -2.03 23.62
CA ARG A 279 7.31 -1.01 24.32
C ARG A 279 7.84 0.41 24.20
N ARG A 280 9.16 0.59 24.21
CA ARG A 280 9.80 1.91 24.12
C ARG A 280 9.89 2.40 22.68
N VAL A 281 10.22 1.51 21.75
CA VAL A 281 10.56 1.83 20.35
C VAL A 281 10.01 0.74 19.39
N PRO A 282 8.68 0.67 19.17
CA PRO A 282 8.10 -0.38 18.33
C PRO A 282 8.66 -0.42 16.90
N GLN A 283 9.09 0.73 16.37
CA GLN A 283 9.51 0.88 14.97
C GLN A 283 10.75 0.04 14.61
N VAL A 284 11.59 -0.30 15.59
CA VAL A 284 12.76 -1.18 15.40
C VAL A 284 12.34 -2.53 14.82
N PHE A 285 11.16 -3.03 15.19
CA PHE A 285 10.62 -4.29 14.67
C PHE A 285 10.05 -4.15 13.25
N GLY A 286 9.90 -2.92 12.73
CA GLY A 286 9.53 -2.66 11.34
C GLY A 286 10.70 -2.70 10.36
N VAL A 287 11.93 -2.77 10.84
CA VAL A 287 13.17 -2.79 10.04
C VAL A 287 13.45 -4.21 9.56
N SER A 288 14.06 -4.42 8.39
CA SER A 288 14.42 -5.77 7.95
C SER A 288 15.49 -6.39 8.85
N GLU A 289 15.47 -7.72 9.00
CA GLU A 289 16.44 -8.48 9.81
C GLU A 289 17.88 -8.18 9.37
N LYS A 290 18.15 -8.29 8.04
CA LYS A 290 19.43 -7.92 7.43
C LYS A 290 19.90 -6.52 7.80
N LYS A 291 19.00 -5.53 7.80
CA LYS A 291 19.40 -4.15 8.10
C LYS A 291 19.74 -3.95 9.57
N ILE A 292 19.05 -4.67 10.47
CA ILE A 292 19.38 -4.68 11.89
C ILE A 292 20.80 -5.26 12.08
N GLU A 293 21.11 -6.39 11.44
CA GLU A 293 22.44 -7.02 11.49
C GLU A 293 23.54 -6.09 10.96
N GLU A 294 23.36 -5.50 9.77
CA GLU A 294 24.32 -4.54 9.19
C GLU A 294 24.61 -3.36 10.11
N VAL A 295 23.57 -2.80 10.76
CA VAL A 295 23.74 -1.66 11.67
C VAL A 295 24.50 -2.09 12.92
N ILE A 296 24.18 -3.26 13.46
CA ILE A 296 24.87 -3.78 14.64
C ILE A 296 26.34 -4.06 14.33
N GLU A 297 26.66 -4.67 13.20
CA GLU A 297 28.03 -4.92 12.76
C GLU A 297 28.84 -3.62 12.68
N VAL A 298 28.25 -2.58 12.07
CA VAL A 298 28.88 -1.25 12.00
C VAL A 298 29.10 -0.69 13.40
N LEU A 299 28.11 -0.73 14.29
CA LEU A 299 28.23 -0.23 15.66
C LEU A 299 29.33 -0.96 16.44
N LEU A 300 29.41 -2.29 16.33
CA LEU A 300 30.45 -3.09 16.96
C LEU A 300 31.84 -2.75 16.42
N SER A 301 31.98 -2.55 15.10
CA SER A 301 33.26 -2.21 14.49
C SER A 301 33.86 -0.88 14.97
N THR A 302 33.03 0.02 15.51
CA THR A 302 33.52 1.28 16.10
C THR A 302 34.28 1.07 17.41
N GLY A 303 34.19 -0.11 18.02
CA GLY A 303 34.78 -0.42 19.33
C GLY A 303 34.13 0.31 20.51
N LYS A 304 33.09 1.13 20.26
CA LYS A 304 32.38 1.89 21.30
C LYS A 304 31.30 1.08 22.02
N TYR A 305 30.92 -0.07 21.45
CA TYR A 305 29.82 -0.89 21.92
C TYR A 305 30.26 -2.36 22.04
N ASP A 306 29.88 -3.01 23.14
CA ASP A 306 30.19 -4.42 23.42
C ASP A 306 28.90 -5.14 23.87
N ILE A 307 28.46 -6.11 23.05
CA ILE A 307 27.27 -6.94 23.31
C ILE A 307 27.48 -7.87 24.51
N SER A 308 28.73 -8.23 24.83
CA SER A 308 29.07 -9.17 25.92
C SER A 308 29.15 -8.52 27.31
N LYS A 309 29.34 -7.20 27.38
CA LYS A 309 29.49 -6.44 28.64
C LYS A 309 28.28 -5.62 29.05
N SER A 310 27.25 -5.54 28.23
CA SER A 310 25.96 -4.95 28.60
C SER A 310 25.01 -6.07 29.00
N ALA A 311 24.87 -6.30 30.31
CA ALA A 311 23.53 -6.63 30.78
C ALA A 311 22.67 -5.44 30.32
N TRP A 312 21.69 -5.68 29.44
CA TRP A 312 20.79 -4.70 28.82
C TRP A 312 19.85 -4.04 29.86
N SER A 313 20.38 -3.67 31.02
CA SER A 313 19.70 -3.31 32.25
C SER A 313 19.78 -1.81 32.58
N GLY A 314 20.24 -0.95 31.66
CA GLY A 314 20.47 0.48 31.93
C GLY A 314 20.15 1.47 30.80
N ASN A 315 19.99 2.75 31.14
CA ASN A 315 19.65 3.85 30.22
C ASN A 315 20.66 4.08 29.08
N GLN A 316 21.88 3.53 29.14
CA GLN A 316 22.88 3.56 28.05
C GLN A 316 22.46 2.68 26.86
N ASP A 317 21.64 1.66 27.11
CA ASP A 317 21.18 0.67 26.11
C ASP A 317 20.11 1.24 25.16
N LEU A 318 19.49 2.34 25.59
CA LEU A 318 18.57 3.13 24.78
C LEU A 318 19.30 3.90 23.68
N LEU A 319 20.62 4.14 23.79
CA LEU A 319 21.39 4.81 22.74
C LEU A 319 21.66 3.89 21.55
N ILE A 320 21.98 2.61 21.74
CA ILE A 320 22.14 1.66 20.61
C ILE A 320 20.80 1.48 19.88
N ILE A 321 19.70 1.32 20.61
CA ILE A 321 18.36 1.19 20.02
C ILE A 321 17.88 2.53 19.45
N ALA A 322 18.22 3.67 20.05
CA ALA A 322 17.93 5.00 19.51
C ALA A 322 18.85 5.39 18.36
N GLU A 323 20.05 4.82 18.23
CA GLU A 323 20.97 4.97 17.10
C GLU A 323 20.57 4.04 15.97
N VAL A 324 20.18 2.78 16.26
CA VAL A 324 19.45 1.94 15.30
C VAL A 324 18.19 2.67 14.85
N TYR A 325 17.41 3.26 15.76
CA TYR A 325 16.24 4.07 15.42
C TYR A 325 16.58 5.33 14.64
N SER A 326 17.63 6.07 14.98
CA SER A 326 18.01 7.33 14.32
C SER A 326 18.64 7.07 12.96
N PHE A 327 19.43 6.01 12.82
CA PHE A 327 19.98 5.53 11.56
C PHE A 327 18.88 4.95 10.66
N VAL A 328 17.95 4.19 11.23
CA VAL A 328 16.74 3.72 10.52
C VAL A 328 15.86 4.88 10.13
N HIS A 329 15.62 5.87 11.00
CA HIS A 329 14.80 7.05 10.71
C HIS A 329 15.47 7.93 9.65
N PHE A 330 16.81 8.04 9.66
CA PHE A 330 17.61 8.69 8.62
C PHE A 330 17.47 7.95 7.27
N CYS A 331 17.58 6.61 7.25
CA CYS A 331 17.38 5.82 6.04
C CYS A 331 15.91 5.76 5.56
N PHE A 332 14.92 5.76 6.46
CA PHE A 332 13.49 5.77 6.12
C PHE A 332 13.07 7.13 5.55
N PHE A 333 13.61 8.24 6.10
CA PHE A 333 13.44 9.57 5.51
C PHE A 333 14.08 9.66 4.12
N LEU A 334 15.28 9.09 3.93
CA LEU A 334 15.91 9.07 2.60
C LEU A 334 15.14 8.22 1.59
N SER A 335 14.60 7.04 1.96
CA SER A 335 13.79 6.24 1.02
C SER A 335 12.44 6.90 0.67
N PHE A 336 11.95 7.82 1.50
CA PHE A 336 10.80 8.65 1.21
C PHE A 336 11.13 9.86 0.32
N PHE A 337 12.33 10.43 0.47
CA PHE A 337 12.83 11.54 -0.37
C PHE A 337 13.41 11.10 -1.71
N VAL A 338 13.94 9.88 -1.82
CA VAL A 338 14.47 9.31 -3.09
C VAL A 338 13.34 8.85 -4.03
N ARG A 339 12.08 9.12 -3.68
CA ARG A 339 10.90 8.88 -4.51
C ARG A 339 9.98 10.09 -4.68
N MET A 340 10.45 11.30 -4.33
CA MET A 340 9.83 12.55 -4.74
C MET A 340 10.48 13.10 -6.00
#